data_AF-A0A2K3DXJ8-F1
#
_entry.id   AF-A0A2K3DXJ8-F1
#
_cell.length_a   1.000
_cell.length_b   1.000
_cell.length_c   1.000
_cell.angle_alpha   90.00
_cell.angle_beta   90.00
_cell.angle_gamma   90.00
#
_symmetry.space_group_name_H-M   'P 1'
#
loop_
_entity.id
_entity.type
_entity.pdbx_description
1 polymer ?
#
loop_
_entity_poly.entity_id
_entity_poly.type
_entity_poly.pdbx_seq_one_letter_code
_entity_poly.pdbx_strand_id
1 'polypeptide(L)'
;MAKTNKRRASLQELPGKTGSAAACAGCHPLLALVAEGKHELSGEGEDRVEQEPERAPGIDCCAVCAGDCATEVLCAGCATVVYCSEQHRDEDASNHGQVCDTLRLMRAAEALPALNGDIDGKAELQQESATDQPSAYQGTADGFRVPAAAAGAATAGGEAAEGAVAPEGWAAVMPAKFQAVFGGVAGEVAEEGAAAAADGAEEKAEHPRKKARKAPTDGAAGAHTAKASAAAKADSADAQLLLAAQLADRTAELTYVYTAAQALLAGPAAKVAAAAGRSGRALQLVVLGAAEDAELADLAAWQVVAAALDTDVRIVFVGPQVPERLAGMGAQYGRVAMRFVQATYDEMSGGRVAGVDPSSLDSAATVFLAFNPGFTCPDYDWSATLDAIAARSAGGRGGAGAGAVLVVATNTRVEALMDCELLLERGWRPAGGAEHNPYTSLQARQSGTLANDLYRKNAWLVAYQHVGQQEEAEEGGRDGRRRRRRAARSGGPRGAAGRVARALLDTLKKPFKGLMRRR
;
A
#
# COMPACT_ATOMS: atom_id res chain seq x y z
N MET A 1 43.41 60.62 -4.18
CA MET A 1 43.86 60.01 -2.90
C MET A 1 42.74 60.16 -1.87
N ALA A 2 41.94 59.12 -1.66
CA ALA A 2 40.87 59.14 -0.66
C ALA A 2 40.54 57.73 -0.16
N LYS A 3 41.05 57.44 1.04
CA LYS A 3 40.57 56.57 2.13
C LYS A 3 39.56 55.47 1.78
N THR A 4 40.08 54.23 1.75
CA THR A 4 39.36 52.96 1.93
C THR A 4 38.76 52.85 3.33
N ASN A 5 37.48 52.45 3.41
CA ASN A 5 36.80 52.17 4.67
C ASN A 5 36.23 50.75 4.69
N LYS A 6 36.73 49.98 5.66
CA LYS A 6 36.20 48.77 6.32
C LYS A 6 34.75 48.37 5.97
N ARG A 7 34.55 47.07 5.72
CA ARG A 7 33.65 46.23 6.52
C ARG A 7 34.02 44.75 6.38
N ARG A 8 34.55 44.22 7.48
CA ARG A 8 34.79 42.80 7.76
C ARG A 8 33.49 42.28 8.38
N ALA A 9 32.80 41.36 7.72
CA ALA A 9 31.67 40.64 8.31
C ALA A 9 32.19 39.28 8.77
N SER A 10 32.03 39.04 10.08
CA SER A 10 32.38 37.82 10.78
C SER A 10 31.41 36.71 10.39
N LEU A 11 31.93 35.59 9.90
CA LEU A 11 31.23 34.30 9.94
C LEU A 11 31.09 33.92 11.42
N GLN A 12 29.86 33.91 11.93
CA GLN A 12 29.51 33.23 13.17
C GLN A 12 28.90 31.88 12.78
N GLU A 13 29.54 30.83 13.28
CA GLU A 13 29.11 29.43 13.21
C GLU A 13 27.77 29.28 13.93
N LEU A 14 26.80 28.64 13.25
CA LEU A 14 25.56 28.18 13.87
C LEU A 14 25.77 26.76 14.40
N PRO A 15 25.41 26.45 15.66
CA PRO A 15 25.53 25.11 16.20
C PRO A 15 24.53 24.16 15.55
N GLY A 16 25.04 23.01 15.11
CA GLY A 16 24.27 21.92 14.53
C GLY A 16 23.19 21.40 15.46
N LYS A 17 21.95 21.41 14.98
CA LYS A 17 20.85 20.65 15.55
C LYS A 17 20.79 19.30 14.84
N THR A 18 21.37 18.27 15.44
CA THR A 18 21.06 16.87 15.12
C THR A 18 19.66 16.57 15.66
N GLY A 19 18.66 16.67 14.79
CA GLY A 19 17.32 16.19 15.09
C GLY A 19 17.32 14.67 15.10
N SER A 20 17.27 14.08 16.30
CA SER A 20 16.94 12.66 16.46
C SER A 20 15.48 12.48 16.02
N ALA A 21 15.29 11.79 14.90
CA ALA A 21 13.97 11.31 14.50
C ALA A 21 13.56 10.20 15.47
N ALA A 22 12.50 10.46 16.24
CA ALA A 22 11.90 9.45 17.10
C ALA A 22 11.28 8.35 16.21
N ALA A 23 11.85 7.15 16.27
CA ALA A 23 11.30 5.97 15.63
C ALA A 23 9.86 5.73 16.12
N CYS A 24 8.92 5.60 15.19
CA CYS A 24 7.54 5.21 15.50
C CYS A 24 7.54 3.76 16.01
N ALA A 25 7.35 3.58 17.32
CA ALA A 25 7.43 2.28 18.01
C ALA A 25 6.26 1.32 17.71
N GLY A 26 5.59 1.44 16.56
CA GLY A 26 4.40 0.65 16.21
C GLY A 26 4.36 0.12 14.77
N CYS A 27 5.41 0.33 13.96
CA CYS A 27 5.45 -0.13 12.57
C CYS A 27 5.93 -1.60 12.49
N HIS A 28 5.22 -2.43 11.73
CA HIS A 28 5.64 -3.82 11.44
C HIS A 28 7.00 -3.85 10.70
N PRO A 29 7.89 -4.84 10.91
CA PRO A 29 9.22 -4.90 10.29
C PRO A 29 9.21 -4.80 8.76
N LEU A 30 8.26 -5.45 8.08
CA LEU A 30 8.06 -5.30 6.62
C LEU A 30 7.60 -3.89 6.20
N LEU A 31 6.95 -3.13 7.08
CA LEU A 31 6.49 -1.76 6.82
C LEU A 31 7.61 -0.72 6.95
N ALA A 32 8.59 -1.00 7.82
CA ALA A 32 9.78 -0.17 7.97
C ALA A 32 10.77 -0.35 6.78
N LEU A 33 10.84 -1.56 6.20
CA LEU A 33 11.81 -1.90 5.15
C LEU A 33 11.54 -1.25 3.78
N VAL A 34 10.29 -0.97 3.42
CA VAL A 34 9.96 -0.42 2.08
C VAL A 34 9.89 1.11 2.06
N ALA A 35 9.67 1.75 3.21
CA ALA A 35 9.38 3.19 3.27
C ALA A 35 10.63 4.09 3.35
N GLU A 36 11.81 3.55 3.67
CA GLU A 36 13.00 4.38 3.96
C GLU A 36 14.27 4.00 3.19
N GLY A 37 14.22 2.97 2.34
CA GLY A 37 15.32 2.61 1.45
C GLY A 37 15.50 3.63 0.31
N LYS A 38 15.94 4.86 0.64
CA LYS A 38 16.52 5.75 -0.37
C LYS A 38 17.82 5.11 -0.82
N HIS A 39 17.77 4.49 -1.98
CA HIS A 39 18.96 4.06 -2.68
C HIS A 39 19.77 5.31 -3.05
N GLU A 40 20.77 5.65 -2.24
CA GLU A 40 21.64 6.80 -2.50
C GLU A 40 22.62 6.43 -3.62
N LEU A 41 22.30 6.87 -4.83
CA LEU A 41 23.24 6.83 -5.94
C LEU A 41 24.46 7.70 -5.61
N SER A 42 25.62 7.37 -6.18
CA SER A 42 26.72 8.33 -6.19
C SER A 42 26.29 9.60 -6.94
N GLY A 43 26.92 10.74 -6.68
CA GLY A 43 26.58 11.97 -7.41
C GLY A 43 26.70 11.82 -8.93
N GLU A 44 27.66 11.02 -9.40
CA GLU A 44 27.77 10.66 -10.83
C GLU A 44 26.61 9.76 -11.30
N GLY A 45 26.12 8.86 -10.44
CA GLY A 45 24.96 8.02 -10.72
C GLY A 45 23.67 8.85 -10.83
N GLU A 46 23.45 9.82 -9.95
CA GLU A 46 22.32 10.76 -10.03
C GLU A 46 22.35 11.54 -11.35
N ASP A 47 23.51 12.12 -11.71
CA ASP A 47 23.70 12.88 -12.94
C ASP A 47 23.41 12.04 -14.20
N ARG A 48 23.75 10.74 -14.17
CA ARG A 48 23.50 9.80 -15.28
C ARG A 48 22.04 9.43 -15.41
N VAL A 49 21.36 9.09 -14.31
CA VAL A 49 19.92 8.82 -14.33
C VAL A 49 19.13 10.08 -14.74
N GLU A 50 19.60 11.28 -14.41
CA GLU A 50 18.97 12.51 -14.88
C GLU A 50 19.15 12.70 -16.41
N GLN A 51 20.29 12.28 -16.98
CA GLN A 51 20.56 12.36 -18.41
C GLN A 51 19.85 11.28 -19.22
N GLU A 52 19.75 10.07 -18.66
CA GLU A 52 19.17 8.87 -19.26
C GLU A 52 18.13 8.27 -18.30
N PRO A 53 16.93 8.86 -18.19
CA PRO A 53 15.90 8.48 -17.21
C PRO A 53 15.31 7.08 -17.42
N GLU A 54 15.61 6.45 -18.56
CA GLU A 54 15.29 5.06 -18.84
C GLU A 54 16.19 4.06 -18.09
N ARG A 55 17.35 4.49 -17.58
CA ARG A 55 18.23 3.64 -16.79
C ARG A 55 17.56 3.26 -15.48
N ALA A 56 17.62 1.97 -15.17
CA ALA A 56 17.17 1.41 -13.91
C ALA A 56 18.40 0.92 -13.11
N PRO A 57 18.95 1.76 -12.20
CA PRO A 57 20.09 1.39 -11.37
C PRO A 57 19.89 0.04 -10.69
N GLY A 58 20.86 -0.85 -10.89
CA GLY A 58 20.83 -2.21 -10.40
C GLY A 58 20.18 -3.21 -11.35
N ILE A 59 19.41 -2.81 -12.35
CA ILE A 59 18.78 -3.75 -13.30
C ILE A 59 19.56 -3.78 -14.62
N ASP A 60 19.71 -2.62 -15.28
CA ASP A 60 20.37 -2.50 -16.58
C ASP A 60 21.71 -1.75 -16.52
N CYS A 61 22.03 -1.19 -15.35
CA CYS A 61 23.27 -0.46 -15.08
C CYS A 61 23.69 -0.63 -13.62
N CYS A 62 24.88 -0.16 -13.27
CA CYS A 62 25.41 -0.32 -11.92
C CYS A 62 24.49 0.34 -10.87
N ALA A 63 24.13 -0.40 -9.81
CA ALA A 63 23.29 0.13 -8.74
C ALA A 63 23.86 1.38 -8.06
N VAL A 64 25.19 1.56 -8.00
CA VAL A 64 25.81 2.70 -7.31
C VAL A 64 26.04 3.88 -8.25
N CYS A 65 26.66 3.66 -9.41
CA CYS A 65 27.10 4.73 -10.30
C CYS A 65 26.29 4.89 -11.58
N ALA A 66 25.22 4.09 -11.77
CA ALA A 66 24.39 4.01 -12.97
C ALA A 66 25.18 3.85 -14.29
N GLY A 67 26.45 3.46 -14.22
CA GLY A 67 27.32 3.25 -15.37
C GLY A 67 27.08 1.91 -16.04
N ASP A 68 27.46 1.82 -17.31
CA ASP A 68 27.42 0.58 -18.06
C ASP A 68 28.33 -0.48 -17.42
N CYS A 69 27.78 -1.66 -17.16
CA CYS A 69 28.52 -2.76 -16.55
C CYS A 69 29.16 -3.62 -17.65
N ALA A 70 30.28 -3.19 -18.21
CA ALA A 70 31.04 -4.01 -19.17
C ALA A 70 31.58 -5.31 -18.51
N THR A 71 31.81 -5.26 -17.20
CA THR A 71 32.12 -6.42 -16.35
C THR A 71 30.99 -6.56 -15.32
N GLU A 72 30.03 -7.43 -15.60
CA GLU A 72 28.86 -7.63 -14.75
C GLU A 72 29.25 -8.40 -13.48
N VAL A 73 29.33 -7.70 -12.35
CA VAL A 73 29.31 -8.33 -11.03
C VAL A 73 27.84 -8.37 -10.59
N LEU A 74 27.25 -9.57 -10.52
CA LEU A 74 25.90 -9.75 -10.00
C LEU A 74 25.92 -9.97 -8.49
N CYS A 75 24.88 -9.50 -7.80
CA CYS A 75 24.66 -9.92 -6.42
C CYS A 75 24.50 -11.45 -6.34
N ALA A 76 25.24 -12.13 -5.46
CA ALA A 76 25.15 -13.58 -5.35
C ALA A 76 23.80 -14.08 -4.77
N GLY A 77 23.06 -13.22 -4.07
CA GLY A 77 21.78 -13.56 -3.42
C GLY A 77 20.59 -13.54 -4.38
N CYS A 78 20.23 -12.35 -4.89
CA CYS A 78 19.14 -12.21 -5.84
C CYS A 78 19.57 -12.50 -7.29
N ALA A 79 20.85 -12.24 -7.60
CA ALA A 79 21.42 -12.23 -8.94
C ALA A 79 20.62 -11.42 -9.97
N THR A 80 19.80 -10.48 -9.48
CA THR A 80 19.08 -9.46 -10.22
C THR A 80 19.89 -8.17 -10.26
N VAL A 81 20.52 -7.80 -9.15
CA VAL A 81 21.22 -6.51 -9.04
C VAL A 81 22.63 -6.56 -9.65
N VAL A 82 22.92 -5.61 -10.55
CA VAL A 82 24.17 -5.51 -11.32
C VAL A 82 25.08 -4.39 -10.79
N TYR A 83 26.38 -4.68 -10.77
CA TYR A 83 27.46 -3.77 -10.39
C TYR A 83 28.58 -3.81 -11.42
N CYS A 84 29.28 -2.68 -11.62
CA CYS A 84 30.44 -2.64 -12.51
C CYS A 84 31.73 -3.15 -11.85
N SER A 85 31.76 -3.31 -10.51
CA SER A 85 32.89 -3.79 -9.74
C SER A 85 32.43 -4.42 -8.40
N GLU A 86 33.28 -5.24 -7.79
CA GLU A 86 33.01 -5.75 -6.42
C GLU A 86 32.95 -4.63 -5.40
N GLN A 87 33.74 -3.56 -5.58
CA GLN A 87 33.71 -2.40 -4.70
C GLN A 87 32.31 -1.76 -4.64
N HIS A 88 31.66 -1.53 -5.78
CA HIS A 88 30.30 -0.97 -5.78
C HIS A 88 29.26 -1.95 -5.22
N ARG A 89 29.46 -3.27 -5.36
CA ARG A 89 28.60 -4.26 -4.69
C ARG A 89 28.71 -4.14 -3.18
N ASP A 90 29.93 -3.99 -2.68
CA ASP A 90 30.19 -3.91 -1.23
C ASP A 90 29.73 -2.57 -0.65
N GLU A 91 29.87 -1.46 -1.39
CA GLU A 91 29.31 -0.15 -1.03
C GLU A 91 27.77 -0.19 -0.91
N ASP A 92 27.11 -0.94 -1.79
CA ASP A 92 25.66 -1.11 -1.78
C ASP A 92 25.14 -2.17 -0.81
N ALA A 93 26.01 -3.00 -0.22
CA ALA A 93 25.60 -4.21 0.51
C ALA A 93 24.59 -3.94 1.64
N SER A 94 24.72 -2.80 2.35
CA SER A 94 23.80 -2.40 3.42
C SER A 94 22.41 -1.99 2.91
N ASN A 95 22.35 -1.30 1.77
CA ASN A 95 21.10 -0.85 1.17
C ASN A 95 20.42 -2.01 0.45
N HIS A 96 21.17 -2.73 -0.40
CA HIS A 96 20.69 -3.90 -1.10
C HIS A 96 20.26 -5.02 -0.17
N GLY A 97 20.95 -5.23 0.96
CA GLY A 97 20.61 -6.27 1.94
C GLY A 97 19.17 -6.18 2.45
N GLN A 98 18.58 -4.98 2.48
CA GLN A 98 17.19 -4.76 2.90
C GLN A 98 16.16 -5.26 1.87
N VAL A 99 16.55 -5.40 0.60
CA VAL A 99 15.67 -5.75 -0.53
C VAL A 99 16.10 -7.01 -1.28
N CYS A 100 17.27 -7.56 -0.99
CA CYS A 100 17.88 -8.70 -1.69
C CYS A 100 16.96 -9.94 -1.67
N ASP A 101 16.39 -10.29 -0.52
CA ASP A 101 15.48 -11.43 -0.41
C ASP A 101 14.20 -11.24 -1.24
N THR A 102 13.62 -10.04 -1.23
CA THR A 102 12.45 -9.72 -2.05
C THR A 102 12.77 -9.87 -3.54
N LEU A 103 13.90 -9.32 -3.99
CA LEU A 103 14.32 -9.41 -5.39
C LEU A 103 14.63 -10.85 -5.83
N ARG A 104 15.20 -11.66 -4.92
CA ARG A 104 15.43 -13.10 -5.16
C ARG A 104 14.11 -13.84 -5.43
N LEU A 105 13.08 -13.57 -4.62
CA LEU A 105 11.76 -14.19 -4.78
C LEU A 105 11.08 -13.75 -6.09
N MET A 106 11.20 -12.47 -6.46
CA MET A 106 10.65 -11.96 -7.73
C MET A 106 11.28 -12.64 -8.95
N ARG A 107 12.62 -12.75 -8.99
CA ARG A 107 13.32 -13.40 -10.11
C ARG A 107 12.95 -14.88 -10.25
N ALA A 108 12.79 -15.58 -9.14
CA ALA A 108 12.36 -16.98 -9.15
C ALA A 108 10.97 -17.14 -9.78
N ALA A 109 10.07 -16.18 -9.57
CA ALA A 109 8.74 -16.19 -10.18
C ALA A 109 8.78 -15.93 -11.71
N GLU A 110 9.69 -15.07 -12.19
CA GLU A 110 9.83 -14.77 -13.62
C GLU A 110 10.44 -15.92 -14.44
N ALA A 111 11.30 -16.74 -13.84
CA ALA A 111 11.98 -17.84 -14.52
C ALA A 111 11.05 -19.03 -14.86
N LEU A 112 9.77 -18.96 -14.49
CA LEU A 112 8.82 -20.03 -14.76
C LEU A 112 8.26 -19.93 -16.18
N PRO A 113 8.15 -21.06 -16.90
CA PRO A 113 7.34 -21.12 -18.10
C PRO A 113 5.91 -20.69 -17.74
N ALA A 114 5.31 -19.81 -18.54
CA ALA A 114 3.92 -19.41 -18.39
C ALA A 114 3.02 -20.67 -18.41
N LEU A 115 2.67 -21.18 -17.23
CA LEU A 115 1.83 -22.37 -17.03
C LEU A 115 0.36 -22.14 -17.42
N ASN A 116 0.04 -21.00 -18.03
CA ASN A 116 -1.30 -20.62 -18.48
C ASN A 116 -1.59 -21.01 -19.95
N GLY A 117 -0.81 -21.91 -20.54
CA GLY A 117 -1.00 -22.33 -21.94
C GLY A 117 -2.23 -23.20 -22.23
N ASP A 118 -2.82 -23.90 -21.25
CA ASP A 118 -3.73 -25.04 -21.54
C ASP A 118 -4.98 -25.18 -20.65
N ILE A 119 -5.44 -24.14 -19.93
CA ILE A 119 -6.63 -24.24 -19.03
C ILE A 119 -7.97 -23.84 -19.71
N ASP A 120 -8.04 -23.71 -21.05
CA ASP A 120 -9.30 -23.47 -21.77
C ASP A 120 -10.05 -24.75 -22.21
N GLY A 121 -9.64 -25.92 -21.71
CA GLY A 121 -10.19 -27.21 -22.12
C GLY A 121 -11.22 -27.82 -21.16
N LYS A 122 -12.47 -27.38 -21.23
CA LYS A 122 -13.71 -28.08 -20.78
C LYS A 122 -14.01 -28.13 -19.27
N ALA A 123 -14.87 -27.22 -18.82
CA ALA A 123 -15.77 -27.45 -17.70
C ALA A 123 -17.18 -26.98 -18.07
N GLU A 124 -17.90 -27.83 -18.80
CA GLU A 124 -19.32 -27.70 -19.09
C GLU A 124 -20.09 -28.22 -17.84
N LEU A 125 -20.47 -27.33 -16.94
CA LEU A 125 -21.22 -27.68 -15.73
C LEU A 125 -22.73 -27.62 -16.03
N GLN A 126 -23.35 -28.80 -16.00
CA GLN A 126 -24.79 -28.99 -16.16
C GLN A 126 -25.55 -28.32 -15.00
N GLN A 127 -26.51 -27.47 -15.37
CA GLN A 127 -27.42 -26.78 -14.47
C GLN A 127 -28.71 -27.62 -14.35
N GLU A 128 -28.85 -28.38 -13.27
CA GLU A 128 -30.13 -28.98 -12.88
C GLU A 128 -30.86 -28.06 -11.90
N SER A 129 -32.14 -27.82 -12.21
CA SER A 129 -33.07 -26.99 -11.48
C SER A 129 -33.69 -27.74 -10.30
N ALA A 130 -33.83 -27.06 -9.16
CA ALA A 130 -34.72 -27.49 -8.09
C ALA A 130 -35.50 -26.27 -7.54
N THR A 131 -36.82 -26.42 -7.57
CA THR A 131 -37.89 -25.51 -7.17
C THR A 131 -38.16 -25.50 -5.65
N ASP A 132 -38.51 -24.30 -5.14
CA ASP A 132 -39.42 -23.92 -4.04
C ASP A 132 -39.42 -24.64 -2.68
N GLN A 133 -39.20 -23.85 -1.60
CA GLN A 133 -40.23 -23.48 -0.61
C GLN A 133 -39.76 -22.34 0.34
N PRO A 134 -40.67 -21.47 0.84
CA PRO A 134 -40.31 -20.31 1.66
C PRO A 134 -40.34 -20.58 3.17
N SER A 135 -39.30 -20.15 3.89
CA SER A 135 -39.28 -20.09 5.35
C SER A 135 -39.46 -18.65 5.81
N ALA A 136 -40.57 -18.38 6.51
CA ALA A 136 -40.83 -17.12 7.16
C ALA A 136 -39.83 -16.88 8.31
N TYR A 137 -39.07 -15.78 8.23
CA TYR A 137 -38.25 -15.29 9.35
C TYR A 137 -38.74 -13.89 9.75
N GLN A 138 -39.37 -13.80 10.92
CA GLN A 138 -39.71 -12.54 11.57
C GLN A 138 -38.49 -12.07 12.37
N GLY A 139 -37.71 -11.13 11.81
CA GLY A 139 -36.66 -10.42 12.53
C GLY A 139 -37.19 -9.14 13.15
N THR A 140 -37.25 -9.08 14.48
CA THR A 140 -37.60 -7.90 15.26
C THR A 140 -36.54 -6.81 15.12
N ALA A 141 -36.96 -5.61 14.73
CA ALA A 141 -36.15 -4.41 14.77
C ALA A 141 -35.99 -3.95 16.21
N ASP A 142 -34.79 -4.13 16.79
CA ASP A 142 -34.42 -3.47 18.04
C ASP A 142 -33.07 -2.76 17.92
N GLY A 143 -33.07 -1.51 18.38
CA GLY A 143 -32.07 -0.50 18.15
C GLY A 143 -30.68 -0.84 18.71
N PHE A 144 -29.67 -0.65 17.85
CA PHE A 144 -28.26 -0.74 18.20
C PHE A 144 -27.84 0.47 19.05
N ARG A 145 -27.82 0.32 20.39
CA ARG A 145 -27.13 1.24 21.31
C ARG A 145 -25.79 0.65 21.70
N VAL A 146 -24.71 1.37 21.36
CA VAL A 146 -23.37 1.13 21.94
C VAL A 146 -23.41 1.56 23.41
N PRO A 147 -22.98 0.73 24.38
CA PRO A 147 -22.92 1.17 25.77
C PRO A 147 -21.84 2.26 25.91
N ALA A 148 -22.24 3.41 26.45
CA ALA A 148 -21.32 4.46 26.84
C ALA A 148 -20.44 3.95 27.99
N ALA A 149 -19.12 3.98 27.81
CA ALA A 149 -18.18 3.76 28.90
C ALA A 149 -18.41 4.85 29.96
N ALA A 150 -18.86 4.45 31.14
CA ALA A 150 -19.09 5.34 32.26
C ALA A 150 -17.75 5.86 32.80
N ALA A 151 -17.48 7.15 32.59
CA ALA A 151 -16.45 7.87 33.32
C ALA A 151 -16.95 8.12 34.76
N GLY A 152 -16.59 7.22 35.68
CA GLY A 152 -16.80 7.38 37.11
C GLY A 152 -15.53 7.89 37.78
N ALA A 153 -15.59 9.11 38.31
CA ALA A 153 -14.59 9.66 39.21
C ALA A 153 -14.72 9.03 40.61
N ALA A 154 -13.62 8.50 41.15
CA ALA A 154 -13.42 8.35 42.59
C ALA A 154 -11.91 8.31 42.90
N THR A 155 -11.53 9.17 43.85
CA THR A 155 -10.19 9.37 44.39
C THR A 155 -9.81 8.34 45.46
N ALA A 156 -8.49 8.13 45.56
CA ALA A 156 -7.69 7.75 46.73
C ALA A 156 -7.37 6.25 47.00
N GLY A 157 -6.07 5.96 46.92
CA GLY A 157 -5.34 5.15 47.92
C GLY A 157 -5.05 3.69 47.58
N GLY A 158 -3.81 3.38 47.20
CA GLY A 158 -3.29 2.01 47.20
C GLY A 158 -2.02 1.83 46.36
N GLU A 159 -0.87 1.71 47.04
CA GLU A 159 0.42 1.31 46.47
C GLU A 159 0.45 -0.15 45.99
N ALA A 160 1.32 -0.40 45.00
CA ALA A 160 1.98 -1.64 44.59
C ALA A 160 1.19 -2.71 43.81
N ALA A 161 1.52 -2.87 42.53
CA ALA A 161 2.34 -4.01 42.03
C ALA A 161 2.57 -3.86 40.52
N GLU A 162 3.83 -3.64 40.13
CA GLU A 162 4.27 -3.72 38.73
C GLU A 162 4.22 -5.16 38.24
N GLY A 163 3.41 -5.39 37.21
CA GLY A 163 3.37 -6.62 36.42
C GLY A 163 3.00 -6.26 34.99
N ALA A 164 3.97 -5.76 34.23
CA ALA A 164 3.80 -5.48 32.82
C ALA A 164 3.57 -6.80 32.07
N VAL A 165 2.32 -7.08 31.72
CA VAL A 165 1.99 -8.09 30.71
C VAL A 165 2.42 -7.52 29.37
N ALA A 166 3.42 -8.13 28.76
CA ALA A 166 3.84 -7.79 27.39
C ALA A 166 2.64 -7.93 26.44
N PRO A 167 2.42 -7.00 25.50
CA PRO A 167 1.35 -7.15 24.53
C PRO A 167 1.61 -8.41 23.71
N GLU A 168 0.63 -9.32 23.70
CA GLU A 168 0.64 -10.47 22.80
C GLU A 168 0.80 -9.94 21.37
N GLY A 169 1.97 -10.17 20.79
CA GLY A 169 2.28 -9.74 19.44
C GLY A 169 1.39 -10.44 18.40
N TRP A 170 1.45 -9.94 17.17
CA TRP A 170 0.69 -10.37 15.98
C TRP A 170 0.64 -11.88 15.70
N ALA A 171 1.50 -12.69 16.33
CA ALA A 171 1.40 -14.14 16.33
C ALA A 171 -0.03 -14.62 16.69
N ALA A 172 -0.73 -13.93 17.59
CA ALA A 172 -2.08 -14.31 18.04
C ALA A 172 -3.18 -14.15 16.96
N VAL A 173 -2.94 -13.36 15.90
CA VAL A 173 -3.95 -13.06 14.85
C VAL A 173 -3.67 -13.77 13.54
N MET A 174 -2.49 -14.40 13.40
CA MET A 174 -2.16 -15.22 12.23
C MET A 174 -2.87 -16.57 12.28
N PRO A 175 -3.51 -17.03 11.18
CA PRO A 175 -4.03 -18.39 11.09
C PRO A 175 -2.93 -19.42 11.37
N ALA A 176 -3.25 -20.48 12.14
CA ALA A 176 -2.28 -21.50 12.58
C ALA A 176 -1.44 -22.12 11.45
N LYS A 177 -2.01 -22.21 10.24
CA LYS A 177 -1.30 -22.70 9.03
C LYS A 177 -0.10 -21.83 8.61
N PHE A 178 -0.10 -20.54 8.94
CA PHE A 178 1.02 -19.63 8.66
C PHE A 178 2.04 -19.60 9.81
N GLN A 179 1.60 -19.76 11.06
CA GLN A 179 2.52 -19.86 12.20
C GLN A 179 3.52 -21.00 12.05
N ALA A 180 3.09 -22.14 11.51
CA ALA A 180 3.94 -23.30 11.26
C ALA A 180 5.05 -23.05 10.22
N VAL A 181 4.79 -22.20 9.22
CA VAL A 181 5.75 -21.90 8.13
C VAL A 181 6.83 -20.93 8.61
N PHE A 182 6.47 -19.94 9.43
CA PHE A 182 7.43 -18.95 9.94
C PHE A 182 8.12 -19.38 11.25
N GLY A 183 7.50 -20.26 12.03
CA GLY A 183 8.10 -20.80 13.26
C GLY A 183 9.27 -21.75 13.02
N GLY A 184 9.34 -22.40 11.86
CA GLY A 184 10.42 -23.34 11.52
C GLY A 184 11.76 -22.67 11.20
N VAL A 185 11.75 -21.44 10.70
CA VAL A 185 12.96 -20.73 10.23
C VAL A 185 13.81 -20.18 11.39
N ALA A 186 13.19 -19.91 12.55
CA ALA A 186 13.90 -19.40 13.71
C ALA A 186 14.65 -20.48 14.51
N GLY A 187 14.30 -21.77 14.33
CA GLY A 187 14.86 -22.88 15.10
C GLY A 187 16.23 -23.36 14.60
N GLU A 188 16.48 -23.32 13.29
CA GLU A 188 17.70 -23.92 12.71
C GLU A 188 18.96 -23.05 12.86
N VAL A 189 18.81 -21.74 13.10
CA VAL A 189 19.97 -20.82 13.27
C VAL A 189 20.57 -20.91 14.68
N ALA A 190 19.86 -21.51 15.65
CA ALA A 190 20.31 -21.57 17.04
C ALA A 190 21.24 -22.77 17.36
N GLU A 191 21.21 -23.85 16.57
CA GLU A 191 22.01 -25.06 16.88
C GLU A 191 23.41 -25.12 16.25
N GLU A 192 23.70 -24.37 15.18
CA GLU A 192 25.04 -24.38 14.54
C GLU A 192 26.07 -23.42 15.19
N GLY A 193 25.66 -22.59 16.14
CA GLY A 193 26.53 -21.56 16.75
C GLY A 193 27.28 -21.96 18.04
N ALA A 194 27.05 -23.15 18.61
CA ALA A 194 27.48 -23.47 19.99
C ALA A 194 28.60 -24.51 20.13
N ALA A 195 29.34 -24.84 19.06
CA ALA A 195 30.38 -25.87 19.10
C ALA A 195 31.71 -25.44 18.46
N ALA A 196 32.29 -24.32 18.88
CA ALA A 196 33.71 -24.02 18.61
C ALA A 196 34.27 -22.96 19.57
N ALA A 197 34.77 -23.37 20.73
CA ALA A 197 35.94 -22.80 21.41
C ALA A 197 36.09 -23.38 22.83
N ALA A 198 36.88 -24.45 22.98
CA ALA A 198 37.59 -24.72 24.22
C ALA A 198 38.83 -25.59 23.96
N ASP A 199 39.94 -25.12 24.51
CA ASP A 199 41.14 -25.83 24.96
C ASP A 199 42.23 -26.22 23.94
N GLY A 200 43.33 -25.46 24.04
CA GLY A 200 44.67 -25.99 23.86
C GLY A 200 45.36 -26.22 25.22
N ALA A 201 46.17 -27.26 25.31
CA ALA A 201 47.40 -27.33 26.12
C ALA A 201 48.22 -28.57 25.76
N GLU A 202 49.54 -28.38 25.71
CA GLU A 202 50.62 -29.32 25.39
C GLU A 202 50.75 -30.49 26.39
N GLU A 203 51.18 -31.68 25.92
CA GLU A 203 52.43 -32.33 26.40
C GLU A 203 52.84 -33.57 25.56
N LYS A 204 54.15 -33.85 25.60
CA LYS A 204 54.96 -34.80 24.82
C LYS A 204 54.71 -36.28 25.16
N ALA A 205 54.89 -37.18 24.18
CA ALA A 205 55.73 -38.39 24.33
C ALA A 205 55.94 -39.18 23.01
N GLU A 206 57.23 -39.45 22.77
CA GLU A 206 57.91 -40.55 22.08
C GLU A 206 57.17 -41.64 21.25
N HIS A 207 57.78 -41.87 20.09
CA HIS A 207 57.76 -43.07 19.23
C HIS A 207 58.26 -44.35 19.97
N PRO A 208 57.94 -45.60 19.51
CA PRO A 208 58.34 -46.06 18.18
C PRO A 208 57.48 -47.12 17.44
N ARG A 209 57.53 -47.03 16.10
CA ARG A 209 57.56 -48.08 15.06
C ARG A 209 56.97 -49.47 15.37
N LYS A 210 56.01 -49.91 14.53
CA LYS A 210 56.10 -51.18 13.76
C LYS A 210 55.02 -51.32 12.65
N LYS A 211 55.53 -51.47 11.42
CA LYS A 211 55.13 -52.40 10.33
C LYS A 211 53.66 -52.49 9.87
N ALA A 212 53.46 -51.97 8.66
CA ALA A 212 52.99 -52.67 7.45
C ALA A 212 51.69 -53.49 7.51
N ARG A 213 50.68 -53.03 6.75
CA ARG A 213 50.06 -53.85 5.70
C ARG A 213 49.27 -52.99 4.70
N LYS A 214 49.30 -53.49 3.46
CA LYS A 214 48.83 -52.93 2.19
C LYS A 214 47.59 -53.73 1.77
N ALA A 215 46.49 -53.06 1.42
CA ALA A 215 45.40 -53.50 0.51
C ALA A 215 44.20 -52.54 0.66
N PRO A 216 43.21 -52.57 -0.24
CA PRO A 216 43.27 -52.11 -1.62
C PRO A 216 42.32 -50.93 -1.86
N THR A 217 42.52 -50.27 -2.99
CA THR A 217 41.64 -49.27 -3.58
C THR A 217 40.34 -49.91 -4.06
N ASP A 218 39.22 -49.53 -3.44
CA ASP A 218 37.86 -49.56 -4.02
C ASP A 218 37.31 -48.13 -3.79
N GLY A 219 36.88 -47.34 -4.76
CA GLY A 219 36.20 -47.72 -6.00
C GLY A 219 34.70 -47.46 -5.83
N ALA A 220 34.27 -46.21 -6.10
CA ALA A 220 32.90 -45.81 -6.37
C ALA A 220 31.83 -46.01 -5.27
N ALA A 221 31.71 -45.03 -4.36
CA ALA A 221 30.49 -44.79 -3.58
C ALA A 221 30.30 -43.27 -3.37
N GLY A 222 29.97 -42.54 -4.45
CA GLY A 222 29.78 -41.09 -4.38
C GLY A 222 28.65 -40.53 -5.26
N ALA A 223 27.88 -41.36 -5.97
CA ALA A 223 26.91 -40.90 -6.96
C ALA A 223 25.43 -40.97 -6.51
N HIS A 224 25.13 -41.58 -5.36
CA HIS A 224 23.73 -41.76 -4.91
C HIS A 224 23.25 -40.72 -3.89
N THR A 225 24.14 -39.97 -3.23
CA THR A 225 23.76 -38.92 -2.28
C THR A 225 23.47 -37.57 -2.95
N ALA A 226 24.07 -37.29 -4.11
CA ALA A 226 23.81 -36.06 -4.86
C ALA A 226 22.41 -36.02 -5.50
N LYS A 227 21.84 -37.17 -5.87
CA LYS A 227 20.51 -37.25 -6.50
C LYS A 227 19.38 -37.09 -5.49
N ALA A 228 19.58 -37.52 -4.24
CA ALA A 228 18.62 -37.33 -3.15
C ALA A 228 18.56 -35.87 -2.67
N SER A 229 19.69 -35.14 -2.63
CA SER A 229 19.68 -33.71 -2.24
C SER A 229 19.14 -32.79 -3.34
N ALA A 230 19.27 -33.17 -4.62
CA ALA A 230 18.65 -32.45 -5.73
C ALA A 230 17.11 -32.62 -5.74
N ALA A 231 16.59 -33.81 -5.43
CA ALA A 231 15.15 -34.04 -5.31
C ALA A 231 14.54 -33.29 -4.11
N ALA A 232 15.21 -33.31 -2.95
CA ALA A 232 14.76 -32.55 -1.78
C ALA A 232 14.81 -31.02 -2.00
N LYS A 233 15.73 -30.51 -2.83
CA LYS A 233 15.79 -29.09 -3.20
C LYS A 233 14.70 -28.69 -4.19
N ALA A 234 14.36 -29.57 -5.15
CA ALA A 234 13.26 -29.35 -6.09
C ALA A 234 11.91 -29.29 -5.36
N ASP A 235 11.67 -30.20 -4.40
CA ASP A 235 10.48 -30.18 -3.54
C ASP A 235 10.39 -28.89 -2.70
N SER A 236 11.54 -28.28 -2.34
CA SER A 236 11.56 -26.99 -1.63
C SER A 236 11.27 -25.79 -2.54
N ALA A 237 11.66 -25.83 -3.81
CA ALA A 237 11.47 -24.72 -4.76
C ALA A 237 10.00 -24.61 -5.17
N ASP A 238 9.35 -25.73 -5.48
CA ASP A 238 7.93 -25.76 -5.80
C ASP A 238 7.08 -25.38 -4.58
N ALA A 239 7.48 -25.78 -3.38
CA ALA A 239 6.84 -25.36 -2.13
C ALA A 239 7.01 -23.87 -1.85
N GLN A 240 8.22 -23.32 -2.05
CA GLN A 240 8.48 -21.88 -1.94
C GLN A 240 7.69 -21.08 -2.98
N LEU A 241 7.52 -21.62 -4.18
CA LEU A 241 6.75 -21.00 -5.24
C LEU A 241 5.25 -20.99 -4.93
N LEU A 242 4.71 -22.13 -4.48
CA LEU A 242 3.32 -22.22 -4.05
C LEU A 242 3.05 -21.22 -2.92
N LEU A 243 3.98 -21.10 -1.97
CA LEU A 243 3.91 -20.10 -0.91
C LEU A 243 3.96 -18.67 -1.47
N ALA A 244 4.83 -18.38 -2.43
CA ALA A 244 4.93 -17.06 -3.05
C ALA A 244 3.66 -16.69 -3.83
N ALA A 245 3.06 -17.63 -4.56
CA ALA A 245 1.79 -17.43 -5.25
C ALA A 245 0.65 -17.19 -4.25
N GLN A 246 0.57 -17.99 -3.18
CA GLN A 246 -0.40 -17.79 -2.10
C GLN A 246 -0.22 -16.43 -1.40
N LEU A 247 1.02 -15.99 -1.19
CA LEU A 247 1.33 -14.67 -0.66
C LEU A 247 0.91 -13.57 -1.64
N ALA A 248 1.17 -13.72 -2.94
CA ALA A 248 0.77 -12.76 -3.96
C ALA A 248 -0.76 -12.60 -4.02
N ASP A 249 -1.50 -13.70 -4.08
CA ASP A 249 -2.97 -13.69 -4.06
C ASP A 249 -3.48 -13.04 -2.77
N ARG A 250 -2.88 -13.39 -1.64
CA ARG A 250 -3.27 -12.82 -0.35
C ARG A 250 -2.95 -11.33 -0.25
N THR A 251 -1.81 -10.89 -0.79
CA THR A 251 -1.49 -9.45 -0.86
C THR A 251 -2.43 -8.70 -1.80
N ALA A 252 -2.92 -9.35 -2.86
CA ALA A 252 -3.90 -8.77 -3.76
C ALA A 252 -5.28 -8.60 -3.11
N GLU A 253 -5.66 -9.46 -2.16
CA GLU A 253 -6.86 -9.27 -1.32
C GLU A 253 -6.62 -8.19 -0.25
N LEU A 254 -5.48 -8.24 0.43
CA LEU A 254 -5.17 -7.32 1.53
C LEU A 254 -4.81 -5.90 1.06
N THR A 255 -4.47 -5.71 -0.22
CA THR A 255 -4.11 -4.41 -0.79
C THR A 255 -5.16 -3.36 -0.48
N TYR A 256 -6.45 -3.68 -0.56
CA TYR A 256 -7.54 -2.74 -0.30
C TYR A 256 -7.47 -2.20 1.14
N VAL A 257 -7.29 -3.09 2.11
CA VAL A 257 -7.25 -2.74 3.53
C VAL A 257 -5.99 -1.92 3.87
N TYR A 258 -4.82 -2.34 3.40
CA TYR A 258 -3.58 -1.60 3.64
C TYR A 258 -3.57 -0.25 2.92
N THR A 259 -4.13 -0.19 1.72
CA THR A 259 -4.34 1.08 1.00
C THR A 259 -5.26 2.01 1.78
N ALA A 260 -6.35 1.50 2.37
CA ALA A 260 -7.23 2.30 3.21
C ALA A 260 -6.52 2.84 4.46
N ALA A 261 -5.72 2.00 5.13
CA ALA A 261 -4.90 2.42 6.26
C ALA A 261 -3.91 3.53 5.86
N GLN A 262 -3.18 3.36 4.75
CA GLN A 262 -2.26 4.37 4.23
C GLN A 262 -2.95 5.67 3.85
N ALA A 263 -4.08 5.58 3.15
CA ALA A 263 -4.90 6.73 2.79
C ALA A 263 -5.28 7.56 4.02
N LEU A 264 -5.57 6.90 5.15
CA LEU A 264 -5.95 7.55 6.40
C LEU A 264 -4.75 8.03 7.24
N LEU A 265 -3.53 7.56 6.96
CA LEU A 265 -2.30 8.04 7.57
C LEU A 265 -1.65 9.20 6.81
N ALA A 266 -2.10 9.46 5.57
CA ALA A 266 -1.54 10.48 4.70
C ALA A 266 -2.49 11.67 4.45
N GLY A 267 -1.89 12.81 4.12
CA GLY A 267 -2.60 13.97 3.57
C GLY A 267 -3.74 14.54 4.46
N PRO A 268 -4.82 15.07 3.87
CA PRO A 268 -5.97 15.59 4.60
C PRO A 268 -6.74 14.56 5.40
N ALA A 269 -6.78 13.31 4.95
CA ALA A 269 -7.51 12.25 5.61
C ALA A 269 -6.90 11.95 7.00
N ALA A 270 -5.58 12.01 7.13
CA ALA A 270 -4.89 11.94 8.43
C ALA A 270 -5.35 13.00 9.42
N LYS A 271 -5.65 14.22 8.96
CA LYS A 271 -6.17 15.29 9.83
C LYS A 271 -7.56 14.95 10.36
N VAL A 272 -8.42 14.34 9.52
CA VAL A 272 -9.76 13.89 9.91
C VAL A 272 -9.66 12.72 10.89
N ALA A 273 -8.82 11.72 10.61
CA ALA A 273 -8.58 10.58 11.48
C ALA A 273 -8.04 11.00 12.85
N ALA A 274 -7.02 11.87 12.88
CA ALA A 274 -6.46 12.38 14.12
C ALA A 274 -7.46 13.23 14.92
N ALA A 275 -8.34 13.98 14.24
CA ALA A 275 -9.41 14.72 14.92
C ALA A 275 -10.44 13.77 15.56
N ALA A 276 -10.80 12.67 14.88
CA ALA A 276 -11.66 11.63 15.43
C ALA A 276 -11.06 11.06 16.72
N GLY A 277 -9.79 10.59 16.67
CA GLY A 277 -9.07 10.05 17.81
C GLY A 277 -9.00 11.01 19.00
N ARG A 278 -8.61 12.28 18.77
CA ARG A 278 -8.59 13.30 19.85
C ARG A 278 -9.96 13.56 20.49
N SER A 279 -11.03 13.41 19.73
CA SER A 279 -12.40 13.60 20.23
C SER A 279 -12.98 12.37 20.92
N GLY A 280 -12.25 11.23 20.93
CA GLY A 280 -12.77 9.94 21.39
C GLY A 280 -13.94 9.41 20.56
N ARG A 281 -14.14 9.95 19.34
CA ARG A 281 -15.19 9.50 18.43
C ARG A 281 -14.60 8.53 17.43
N ALA A 282 -15.36 7.48 17.11
CA ALA A 282 -15.00 6.59 16.04
C ALA A 282 -14.90 7.36 14.70
N LEU A 283 -13.85 7.09 13.94
CA LEU A 283 -13.70 7.58 12.57
C LEU A 283 -14.77 6.92 11.69
N GLN A 284 -15.49 7.70 10.89
CA GLN A 284 -16.40 7.17 9.88
C GLN A 284 -15.67 7.05 8.54
N LEU A 285 -15.48 5.83 8.06
CA LEU A 285 -14.94 5.53 6.74
C LEU A 285 -16.07 5.02 5.85
N VAL A 286 -16.31 5.65 4.71
CA VAL A 286 -17.28 5.20 3.71
C VAL A 286 -16.52 4.68 2.51
N VAL A 287 -16.61 3.37 2.27
CA VAL A 287 -15.97 2.70 1.13
C VAL A 287 -16.99 2.63 0.00
N LEU A 288 -16.70 3.34 -1.09
CA LEU A 288 -17.58 3.50 -2.25
C LEU A 288 -17.28 2.44 -3.31
N GLY A 289 -18.32 1.90 -3.93
CA GLY A 289 -18.20 0.88 -4.98
C GLY A 289 -17.80 -0.50 -4.46
N ALA A 290 -18.08 -0.80 -3.18
CA ALA A 290 -17.63 -2.05 -2.56
C ALA A 290 -18.19 -3.31 -3.24
N ALA A 291 -17.34 -4.33 -3.42
CA ALA A 291 -17.67 -5.60 -4.06
C ALA A 291 -17.20 -6.83 -3.26
N GLU A 292 -17.83 -7.98 -3.50
CA GLU A 292 -17.55 -9.26 -2.81
C GLU A 292 -16.12 -9.78 -3.02
N ASP A 293 -15.63 -9.69 -4.26
CA ASP A 293 -14.33 -10.18 -4.71
C ASP A 293 -13.19 -9.16 -4.51
N ALA A 294 -13.47 -8.08 -3.78
CA ALA A 294 -12.53 -6.99 -3.53
C ALA A 294 -12.58 -6.56 -2.05
N GLU A 295 -13.22 -5.44 -1.74
CA GLU A 295 -13.19 -4.83 -0.41
C GLU A 295 -13.84 -5.69 0.67
N LEU A 296 -14.73 -6.61 0.28
CA LEU A 296 -15.46 -7.51 1.16
C LEU A 296 -14.86 -8.92 1.24
N ALA A 297 -13.77 -9.20 0.52
CA ALA A 297 -13.17 -10.54 0.46
C ALA A 297 -12.66 -11.01 1.83
N ASP A 298 -12.18 -10.07 2.67
CA ASP A 298 -11.80 -10.34 4.06
C ASP A 298 -12.21 -9.21 5.00
N LEU A 299 -13.37 -9.38 5.63
CA LEU A 299 -13.90 -8.43 6.60
C LEU A 299 -13.00 -8.32 7.85
N ALA A 300 -12.41 -9.42 8.34
CA ALA A 300 -11.60 -9.38 9.55
C ALA A 300 -10.31 -8.57 9.36
N ALA A 301 -9.72 -8.62 8.16
CA ALA A 301 -8.50 -7.88 7.83
C ALA A 301 -8.64 -6.37 8.06
N TRP A 302 -9.83 -5.79 7.91
CA TRP A 302 -10.08 -4.35 8.13
C TRP A 302 -9.74 -3.85 9.53
N GLN A 303 -9.52 -4.72 10.51
CA GLN A 303 -8.94 -4.36 11.82
C GLN A 303 -7.60 -3.62 11.69
N VAL A 304 -6.84 -3.86 10.62
CA VAL A 304 -5.59 -3.15 10.31
C VAL A 304 -5.81 -1.63 10.28
N VAL A 305 -6.96 -1.15 9.81
CA VAL A 305 -7.24 0.30 9.75
C VAL A 305 -7.34 0.90 11.14
N ALA A 306 -8.08 0.26 12.06
CA ALA A 306 -8.17 0.72 13.45
C ALA A 306 -6.82 0.59 14.18
N ALA A 307 -6.05 -0.46 13.90
CA ALA A 307 -4.71 -0.64 14.45
C ALA A 307 -3.75 0.47 14.00
N ALA A 308 -3.75 0.81 12.70
CA ALA A 308 -2.91 1.84 12.13
C ALA A 308 -3.19 3.25 12.70
N LEU A 309 -4.47 3.54 12.97
CA LEU A 309 -4.91 4.85 13.45
C LEU A 309 -4.96 4.98 14.97
N ASP A 310 -4.81 3.87 15.69
CA ASP A 310 -5.09 3.74 17.12
C ASP A 310 -6.43 4.39 17.54
N THR A 311 -7.48 4.14 16.76
CA THR A 311 -8.83 4.68 17.03
C THR A 311 -9.89 3.70 16.58
N ASP A 312 -11.09 3.79 17.16
CA ASP A 312 -12.23 3.01 16.70
C ASP A 312 -12.67 3.47 15.31
N VAL A 313 -13.03 2.53 14.44
CA VAL A 313 -13.42 2.83 13.06
C VAL A 313 -14.79 2.25 12.76
N ARG A 314 -15.66 3.06 12.16
CA ARG A 314 -16.94 2.64 11.60
C ARG A 314 -16.84 2.66 10.08
N ILE A 315 -16.90 1.49 9.46
CA ILE A 315 -16.82 1.34 8.02
C ILE A 315 -18.21 1.11 7.46
N VAL A 316 -18.57 1.85 6.42
CA VAL A 316 -19.80 1.62 5.66
C VAL A 316 -19.40 1.29 4.24
N PHE A 317 -19.61 0.04 3.84
CA PHE A 317 -19.40 -0.43 2.49
C PHE A 317 -20.68 -0.15 1.69
N VAL A 318 -20.54 0.65 0.63
CA VAL A 318 -21.65 1.10 -0.21
C VAL A 318 -21.36 0.71 -1.65
N GLY A 319 -22.25 -0.03 -2.29
CA GLY A 319 -22.12 -0.34 -3.71
C GLY A 319 -23.20 -1.29 -4.20
N PRO A 320 -23.54 -1.26 -5.50
CA PRO A 320 -24.51 -2.19 -6.09
C PRO A 320 -24.03 -3.65 -6.06
N GLN A 321 -22.71 -3.85 -5.94
CA GLN A 321 -22.04 -5.15 -5.91
C GLN A 321 -21.87 -5.72 -4.49
N VAL A 322 -22.38 -5.01 -3.46
CA VAL A 322 -22.48 -5.58 -2.11
C VAL A 322 -23.44 -6.78 -2.17
N PRO A 323 -23.03 -7.99 -1.72
CA PRO A 323 -23.89 -9.16 -1.74
C PRO A 323 -25.19 -8.96 -0.97
N GLU A 324 -26.30 -9.44 -1.52
CA GLU A 324 -27.63 -9.39 -0.87
C GLU A 324 -27.59 -10.04 0.53
N ARG A 325 -26.80 -11.11 0.68
CA ARG A 325 -26.58 -11.80 1.97
C ARG A 325 -25.91 -10.95 3.05
N LEU A 326 -25.28 -9.83 2.69
CA LEU A 326 -24.67 -8.88 3.62
C LEU A 326 -25.48 -7.59 3.73
N ALA A 327 -26.31 -7.25 2.73
CA ALA A 327 -27.04 -5.99 2.67
C ALA A 327 -27.91 -5.75 3.92
N GLY A 328 -27.76 -4.58 4.53
CA GLY A 328 -28.46 -4.20 5.76
C GLY A 328 -27.90 -4.84 7.04
N MET A 329 -26.92 -5.75 6.94
CA MET A 329 -26.27 -6.34 8.11
C MET A 329 -25.24 -5.39 8.72
N GLY A 330 -25.00 -5.59 10.02
CA GLY A 330 -23.85 -5.04 10.73
C GLY A 330 -22.91 -6.16 11.15
N ALA A 331 -21.61 -5.87 11.18
CA ALA A 331 -20.60 -6.77 11.73
C ALA A 331 -19.65 -6.00 12.65
N GLN A 332 -19.02 -6.67 13.61
CA GLN A 332 -18.03 -6.06 14.48
C GLN A 332 -16.81 -6.98 14.60
N TYR A 333 -15.63 -6.41 14.37
CA TYR A 333 -14.34 -7.06 14.43
C TYR A 333 -13.42 -6.20 15.30
N GLY A 334 -13.31 -6.52 16.58
CA GLY A 334 -12.54 -5.73 17.54
C GLY A 334 -13.01 -4.27 17.59
N ARG A 335 -12.11 -3.34 17.24
CA ARG A 335 -12.33 -1.89 17.18
C ARG A 335 -12.99 -1.40 15.88
N VAL A 336 -13.36 -2.31 14.98
CA VAL A 336 -14.00 -1.97 13.70
C VAL A 336 -15.45 -2.44 13.70
N ALA A 337 -16.37 -1.50 13.53
CA ALA A 337 -17.78 -1.77 13.27
C ALA A 337 -18.08 -1.54 11.79
N MET A 338 -18.81 -2.45 11.16
CA MET A 338 -19.09 -2.44 9.72
C MET A 338 -20.58 -2.44 9.45
N ARG A 339 -20.98 -1.79 8.35
CA ARG A 339 -22.30 -1.92 7.74
C ARG A 339 -22.16 -2.08 6.23
N PHE A 340 -23.10 -2.81 5.65
CA PHE A 340 -23.11 -3.11 4.22
C PHE A 340 -24.40 -2.59 3.59
N VAL A 341 -24.25 -1.83 2.51
CA VAL A 341 -25.35 -1.12 1.86
C VAL A 341 -25.31 -1.42 0.37
N GLN A 342 -26.25 -2.25 -0.09
CA GLN A 342 -26.43 -2.57 -1.50
C GLN A 342 -27.24 -1.48 -2.20
N ALA A 343 -26.60 -0.33 -2.43
CA ALA A 343 -27.17 0.82 -3.11
C ALA A 343 -26.04 1.77 -3.56
N THR A 344 -26.38 2.84 -4.29
CA THR A 344 -25.44 3.96 -4.44
C THR A 344 -25.41 4.83 -3.19
N TYR A 345 -24.36 5.65 -3.04
CA TYR A 345 -24.24 6.54 -1.89
C TYR A 345 -25.31 7.63 -1.88
N ASP A 346 -25.72 8.15 -3.03
CA ASP A 346 -26.79 9.15 -3.13
C ASP A 346 -28.18 8.56 -2.79
N GLU A 347 -28.42 7.28 -3.07
CA GLU A 347 -29.62 6.58 -2.62
C GLU A 347 -29.63 6.41 -1.10
N MET A 348 -28.51 5.94 -0.54
CA MET A 348 -28.35 5.78 0.90
C MET A 348 -28.50 7.11 1.64
N SER A 349 -27.77 8.15 1.23
CA SER A 349 -27.78 9.46 1.88
C SER A 349 -29.11 10.20 1.68
N GLY A 350 -29.83 9.93 0.59
CA GLY A 350 -31.19 10.41 0.37
C GLY A 350 -32.27 9.68 1.17
N GLY A 351 -31.90 8.71 2.01
CA GLY A 351 -32.85 7.93 2.81
C GLY A 351 -33.73 6.98 1.98
N ARG A 352 -33.29 6.62 0.76
CA ARG A 352 -34.03 5.71 -0.13
C ARG A 352 -33.76 4.23 0.15
N VAL A 353 -32.80 3.94 1.04
CA VAL A 353 -32.43 2.56 1.40
C VAL A 353 -33.05 2.19 2.75
N ALA A 354 -33.87 1.14 2.75
CA ALA A 354 -34.50 0.65 3.97
C ALA A 354 -33.46 0.19 5.00
N GLY A 355 -33.71 0.47 6.28
CA GLY A 355 -32.86 0.00 7.40
C GLY A 355 -31.56 0.79 7.60
N VAL A 356 -31.24 1.76 6.74
CA VAL A 356 -30.08 2.64 6.91
C VAL A 356 -30.56 4.02 7.34
N ASP A 357 -30.27 4.41 8.57
CA ASP A 357 -30.50 5.77 9.06
C ASP A 357 -29.40 6.70 8.52
N PRO A 358 -29.69 7.65 7.60
CA PRO A 358 -28.70 8.55 7.04
C PRO A 358 -28.05 9.43 8.11
N SER A 359 -28.77 9.73 9.20
CA SER A 359 -28.24 10.54 10.30
C SER A 359 -27.14 9.81 11.08
N SER A 360 -27.07 8.48 11.00
CA SER A 360 -25.96 7.71 11.57
C SER A 360 -24.63 8.00 10.87
N LEU A 361 -24.67 8.57 9.65
CA LEU A 361 -23.49 9.02 8.93
C LEU A 361 -23.06 10.43 9.32
N ASP A 362 -23.85 11.21 10.08
CA ASP A 362 -23.60 12.64 10.43
C ASP A 362 -22.41 12.90 11.36
N SER A 363 -21.46 11.96 11.43
CA SER A 363 -20.18 12.22 12.09
C SER A 363 -19.36 13.27 11.32
N ALA A 364 -18.90 14.30 12.01
CA ALA A 364 -18.01 15.33 11.45
C ALA A 364 -16.65 14.77 10.99
N ALA A 365 -16.29 13.55 11.40
CA ALA A 365 -15.08 12.86 10.97
C ALA A 365 -15.42 11.78 9.94
N THR A 366 -15.83 12.19 8.73
CA THR A 366 -16.11 11.26 7.62
C THR A 366 -15.03 11.35 6.55
N VAL A 367 -14.46 10.20 6.19
CA VAL A 367 -13.61 10.03 5.01
C VAL A 367 -14.31 9.11 4.02
N PHE A 368 -14.32 9.51 2.75
CA PHE A 368 -14.80 8.72 1.64
C PHE A 368 -13.60 8.10 0.93
N LEU A 369 -13.66 6.81 0.64
CA LEU A 369 -12.60 6.09 -0.06
C LEU A 369 -13.20 5.34 -1.25
N ALA A 370 -12.64 5.56 -2.43
CA ALA A 370 -13.04 4.86 -3.65
C ALA A 370 -11.84 4.15 -4.26
N PHE A 371 -11.99 2.86 -4.58
CA PHE A 371 -10.97 2.06 -5.26
C PHE A 371 -11.32 1.96 -6.74
N ASN A 372 -10.44 2.48 -7.58
CA ASN A 372 -10.55 2.48 -9.03
C ASN A 372 -11.99 2.79 -9.53
N PRO A 373 -12.60 3.93 -9.12
CA PRO A 373 -14.01 4.20 -9.37
C PRO A 373 -14.35 4.33 -10.86
N GLY A 374 -13.34 4.57 -11.71
CA GLY A 374 -13.54 4.74 -13.13
C GLY A 374 -14.37 5.99 -13.44
N PHE A 375 -14.09 7.13 -12.78
CA PHE A 375 -14.86 8.37 -12.99
C PHE A 375 -14.89 8.84 -14.44
N THR A 376 -13.89 8.45 -15.22
CA THR A 376 -13.72 8.79 -16.64
C THR A 376 -14.31 7.74 -17.59
N CYS A 377 -14.75 6.60 -17.07
CA CYS A 377 -15.45 5.57 -17.84
C CYS A 377 -16.90 6.02 -18.10
N PRO A 378 -17.36 6.02 -19.36
CA PRO A 378 -18.72 6.45 -19.70
C PRO A 378 -19.81 5.53 -19.14
N ASP A 379 -19.47 4.30 -18.78
CA ASP A 379 -20.42 3.31 -18.26
C ASP A 379 -20.69 3.51 -16.76
N TYR A 380 -19.89 4.32 -16.06
CA TYR A 380 -20.08 4.62 -14.65
C TYR A 380 -20.49 6.09 -14.46
N ASP A 381 -21.69 6.34 -13.94
CA ASP A 381 -22.13 7.68 -13.56
C ASP A 381 -22.03 7.89 -12.05
N TRP A 382 -20.98 8.61 -11.65
CA TRP A 382 -20.73 8.98 -10.25
C TRP A 382 -21.28 10.37 -9.88
N SER A 383 -21.96 11.06 -10.79
CA SER A 383 -22.37 12.46 -10.60
C SER A 383 -23.23 12.64 -9.35
N ALA A 384 -24.28 11.83 -9.21
CA ALA A 384 -25.20 11.94 -8.07
C ALA A 384 -24.50 11.65 -6.73
N THR A 385 -23.62 10.65 -6.70
CA THR A 385 -22.83 10.31 -5.50
C THR A 385 -21.87 11.44 -5.13
N LEU A 386 -21.12 11.99 -6.09
CA LEU A 386 -20.20 13.12 -5.84
C LEU A 386 -20.95 14.38 -5.38
N ASP A 387 -22.11 14.67 -5.96
CA ASP A 387 -22.97 15.79 -5.56
C ASP A 387 -23.52 15.60 -4.14
N ALA A 388 -23.90 14.37 -3.76
CA ALA A 388 -24.36 14.06 -2.40
C ALA A 388 -23.24 14.24 -1.37
N ILE A 389 -22.01 13.81 -1.67
CA ILE A 389 -20.84 14.02 -0.79
C ILE A 389 -20.51 15.52 -0.68
N ALA A 390 -20.55 16.25 -1.79
CA ALA A 390 -20.33 17.69 -1.84
C ALA A 390 -21.38 18.46 -1.02
N ALA A 391 -22.67 18.13 -1.18
CA ALA A 391 -23.77 18.73 -0.43
C ALA A 391 -23.61 18.53 1.08
N ARG A 392 -23.21 17.31 1.48
CA ARG A 392 -22.89 16.99 2.88
C ARG A 392 -21.76 17.86 3.42
N SER A 393 -20.73 18.10 2.62
CA SER A 393 -19.58 18.95 2.99
C SER A 393 -19.99 20.41 3.19
N ALA A 394 -20.97 20.90 2.43
CA ALA A 394 -21.48 22.27 2.52
C ALA A 394 -22.49 22.48 3.68
N GLY A 395 -23.16 21.42 4.13
CA GLY A 395 -24.18 21.47 5.19
C GLY A 395 -23.64 21.72 6.60
N GLY A 396 -22.34 21.52 6.84
CA GLY A 396 -21.65 21.77 8.11
C GLY A 396 -21.48 23.25 8.46
N ARG A 397 -22.57 24.04 8.42
CA ARG A 397 -22.58 25.46 8.75
C ARG A 397 -22.50 25.67 10.26
N GLY A 398 -21.31 25.78 10.82
CA GLY A 398 -21.15 26.37 12.15
C GLY A 398 -19.98 25.93 13.01
N GLY A 399 -19.25 24.88 12.62
CA GLY A 399 -18.02 24.48 13.30
C GLY A 399 -16.87 24.45 12.32
N ALA A 400 -15.65 24.73 12.77
CA ALA A 400 -14.39 24.51 12.04
C ALA A 400 -14.13 23.01 11.77
N GLY A 401 -15.18 22.23 11.48
CA GLY A 401 -15.12 20.83 11.15
C GLY A 401 -14.44 20.68 9.80
N ALA A 402 -13.47 19.78 9.75
CA ALA A 402 -12.84 19.39 8.50
C ALA A 402 -13.95 18.96 7.53
N GLY A 403 -14.05 19.63 6.38
CA GLY A 403 -14.96 19.22 5.31
C GLY A 403 -14.70 17.77 4.90
N ALA A 404 -15.66 17.14 4.21
CA ALA A 404 -15.46 15.76 3.79
C ALA A 404 -14.20 15.62 2.93
N VAL A 405 -13.44 14.56 3.19
CA VAL A 405 -12.27 14.20 2.41
C VAL A 405 -12.65 13.00 1.55
N LEU A 406 -12.41 13.11 0.24
CA LEU A 406 -12.53 12.00 -0.69
C LEU A 406 -11.11 11.54 -1.04
N VAL A 407 -10.80 10.27 -0.79
CA VAL A 407 -9.56 9.64 -1.24
C VAL A 407 -9.89 8.68 -2.37
N VAL A 408 -9.13 8.75 -3.45
CA VAL A 408 -9.28 7.90 -4.63
C VAL A 408 -7.99 7.12 -4.82
N ALA A 409 -8.12 5.80 -4.88
CA ALA A 409 -7.05 4.92 -5.32
C ALA A 409 -7.26 4.59 -6.80
N THR A 410 -6.23 4.72 -7.64
CA THR A 410 -6.29 4.37 -9.07
C THR A 410 -5.18 3.41 -9.44
N ASN A 411 -5.32 2.72 -10.56
CA ASN A 411 -4.36 1.71 -11.00
C ASN A 411 -3.16 2.35 -11.70
N THR A 412 -3.39 3.42 -12.44
CA THR A 412 -2.35 4.16 -13.15
C THR A 412 -2.31 5.63 -12.72
N ARG A 413 -1.16 6.26 -12.93
CA ARG A 413 -1.00 7.69 -12.72
C ARG A 413 -1.85 8.51 -13.69
N VAL A 414 -2.03 8.01 -14.91
CA VAL A 414 -2.81 8.68 -15.95
C VAL A 414 -4.29 8.76 -15.54
N GLU A 415 -4.85 7.66 -15.02
CA GLU A 415 -6.20 7.66 -14.43
C GLU A 415 -6.30 8.69 -13.30
N ALA A 416 -5.34 8.73 -12.38
CA ALA A 416 -5.33 9.69 -11.27
C ALA A 416 -5.39 11.15 -11.76
N LEU A 417 -4.65 11.47 -12.83
CA LEU A 417 -4.64 12.79 -13.43
C LEU A 417 -5.97 13.12 -14.13
N MET A 418 -6.54 12.16 -14.87
CA MET A 418 -7.83 12.34 -15.55
C MET A 418 -8.97 12.50 -14.54
N ASP A 419 -9.00 11.67 -13.49
CA ASP A 419 -9.95 11.77 -12.39
C ASP A 419 -9.83 13.13 -11.69
N CYS A 420 -8.59 13.62 -11.50
CA CYS A 420 -8.34 14.95 -10.95
C CYS A 420 -8.97 16.07 -11.79
N GLU A 421 -8.83 16.04 -13.12
CA GLU A 421 -9.47 17.05 -13.99
C GLU A 421 -10.99 17.04 -13.87
N LEU A 422 -11.59 15.85 -13.89
CA LEU A 422 -13.04 15.67 -13.76
C LEU A 422 -13.55 16.13 -12.40
N LEU A 423 -12.81 15.83 -11.32
CA LEU A 423 -13.15 16.24 -9.96
C LEU A 423 -12.99 17.76 -9.77
N LEU A 424 -11.96 18.37 -10.38
CA LEU A 424 -11.77 19.82 -10.39
C LEU A 424 -12.97 20.57 -10.98
N GLU A 425 -13.54 20.06 -12.07
CA GLU A 425 -14.74 20.62 -12.70
C GLU A 425 -15.98 20.58 -11.80
N ARG A 426 -16.01 19.64 -10.84
CA ARG A 426 -17.07 19.49 -9.83
C ARG A 426 -16.76 20.16 -8.48
N GLY A 427 -15.70 20.98 -8.39
CA GLY A 427 -15.36 21.72 -7.18
C GLY A 427 -14.51 20.93 -6.16
N TRP A 428 -14.06 19.73 -6.51
CA TRP A 428 -13.13 18.97 -5.70
C TRP A 428 -11.70 19.40 -6.03
N ARG A 429 -10.94 19.85 -5.04
CA ARG A 429 -9.54 20.25 -5.19
C ARG A 429 -8.65 19.15 -4.63
N PRO A 430 -7.64 18.68 -5.38
CA PRO A 430 -6.66 17.78 -4.82
C PRO A 430 -5.85 18.53 -3.75
N ALA A 431 -5.61 17.89 -2.61
CA ALA A 431 -4.79 18.48 -1.55
C ALA A 431 -3.29 18.34 -1.82
N GLY A 432 -2.91 17.47 -2.77
CA GLY A 432 -1.54 17.19 -3.18
C GLY A 432 -1.50 16.61 -4.59
N GLY A 433 -0.32 16.21 -5.05
CA GLY A 433 -0.18 15.43 -6.29
C GLY A 433 -0.70 14.01 -6.11
N ALA A 434 -0.74 13.24 -7.20
CA ALA A 434 -0.92 11.79 -7.11
C ALA A 434 0.34 11.17 -6.48
N GLU A 435 0.14 10.46 -5.39
CA GLU A 435 1.19 9.81 -4.61
C GLU A 435 1.20 8.31 -4.89
N HIS A 436 2.38 7.69 -4.83
CA HIS A 436 2.48 6.24 -4.99
C HIS A 436 1.95 5.54 -3.73
N ASN A 437 1.16 4.50 -3.92
CA ASN A 437 0.70 3.65 -2.83
C ASN A 437 1.73 2.54 -2.54
N PRO A 438 2.42 2.55 -1.39
CA PRO A 438 3.38 1.51 -1.03
C PRO A 438 2.74 0.13 -0.86
N TYR A 439 1.40 0.06 -0.72
CA TYR A 439 0.64 -1.19 -0.55
C TYR A 439 -0.13 -1.62 -1.80
N THR A 440 0.28 -1.14 -2.97
CA THR A 440 -0.27 -1.61 -4.24
C THR A 440 -0.06 -3.11 -4.39
N SER A 441 -0.97 -3.77 -5.13
CA SER A 441 -0.83 -5.19 -5.43
C SER A 441 0.51 -5.48 -6.10
N LEU A 442 1.18 -6.56 -5.67
CA LEU A 442 2.40 -7.05 -6.32
C LEU A 442 2.10 -7.67 -7.69
N GLN A 443 0.86 -8.07 -7.94
CA GLN A 443 0.42 -8.67 -9.19
C GLN A 443 0.26 -7.59 -10.27
N ALA A 444 1.14 -7.64 -11.27
CA ALA A 444 0.95 -6.89 -12.51
C ALA A 444 -0.25 -7.47 -13.28
N ARG A 445 -1.10 -6.59 -13.81
CA ARG A 445 -2.26 -6.93 -14.62
C ARG A 445 -2.21 -6.21 -15.94
N GLN A 446 -2.69 -6.86 -16.99
CA GLN A 446 -2.85 -6.24 -18.29
C GLN A 446 -4.13 -5.40 -18.31
N SER A 447 -4.05 -4.18 -18.81
CA SER A 447 -5.23 -3.34 -19.06
C SER A 447 -6.09 -3.94 -20.16
N GLY A 448 -7.39 -4.15 -19.86
CA GLY A 448 -8.37 -4.56 -20.85
C GLY A 448 -8.76 -3.44 -21.82
N THR A 449 -8.49 -2.17 -21.47
CA THR A 449 -8.85 -0.99 -22.27
C THR A 449 -7.68 -0.45 -23.08
N LEU A 450 -6.46 -0.60 -22.58
CA LEU A 450 -5.23 -0.17 -23.24
C LEU A 450 -4.38 -1.40 -23.56
N ALA A 451 -4.52 -1.92 -24.78
CA ALA A 451 -3.74 -3.06 -25.24
C ALA A 451 -2.24 -2.77 -25.07
N ASN A 452 -1.56 -3.61 -24.27
CA ASN A 452 -0.15 -3.54 -23.84
C ASN A 452 0.18 -2.68 -22.63
N ASP A 453 -0.79 -2.12 -21.92
CA ASP A 453 -0.51 -1.46 -20.64
C ASP A 453 -0.51 -2.46 -19.48
N LEU A 454 0.47 -2.34 -18.60
CA LEU A 454 0.55 -3.12 -17.36
C LEU A 454 0.31 -2.18 -16.19
N TYR A 455 -0.59 -2.57 -15.29
CA TYR A 455 -0.89 -1.81 -14.09
C TYR A 455 -0.85 -2.69 -12.85
N ARG A 456 -0.76 -2.05 -11.69
CA ARG A 456 -0.96 -2.68 -10.39
C ARG A 456 -2.19 -2.08 -9.75
N LYS A 457 -2.99 -2.92 -9.08
CA LYS A 457 -4.21 -2.44 -8.43
C LYS A 457 -3.87 -1.39 -7.38
N ASN A 458 -4.60 -0.27 -7.41
CA ASN A 458 -4.51 0.80 -6.42
C ASN A 458 -3.11 1.43 -6.29
N ALA A 459 -2.32 1.50 -7.36
CA ALA A 459 -0.94 1.98 -7.31
C ALA A 459 -0.78 3.47 -6.98
N TRP A 460 -1.84 4.26 -7.16
CA TRP A 460 -1.80 5.71 -6.96
C TRP A 460 -2.91 6.16 -6.02
N LEU A 461 -2.61 7.13 -5.16
CA LEU A 461 -3.55 7.74 -4.23
C LEU A 461 -3.65 9.25 -4.48
N VAL A 462 -4.87 9.77 -4.45
CA VAL A 462 -5.12 11.22 -4.44
C VAL A 462 -6.19 11.54 -3.41
N ALA A 463 -5.91 12.49 -2.53
CA ALA A 463 -6.88 13.02 -1.59
C ALA A 463 -7.43 14.36 -2.08
N TYR A 464 -8.75 14.51 -2.04
CA TYR A 464 -9.50 15.66 -2.49
C TYR A 464 -10.31 16.28 -1.35
N GLN A 465 -10.44 17.60 -1.40
CA GLN A 465 -11.32 18.39 -0.54
C GLN A 465 -12.31 19.14 -1.40
N HIS A 466 -13.59 19.15 -1.01
CA HIS A 466 -14.59 19.91 -1.73
C HIS A 466 -14.53 21.39 -1.34
N VAL A 467 -14.24 22.26 -2.29
CA VAL A 467 -14.30 23.71 -2.10
C VAL A 467 -15.71 24.15 -2.45
N GLY A 468 -16.48 24.52 -1.42
CA GLY A 468 -17.86 24.99 -1.61
C GLY A 468 -17.92 26.13 -2.64
N GLN A 469 -18.99 26.18 -3.44
CA GLN A 469 -19.17 27.19 -4.49
C GLN A 469 -19.16 28.65 -3.97
N GLN A 470 -19.20 28.87 -2.66
CA GLN A 470 -19.19 30.19 -2.04
C GLN A 470 -17.83 30.89 -2.13
N GLU A 471 -16.71 30.18 -2.02
CA GLU A 471 -15.38 30.82 -2.09
C GLU A 471 -15.06 31.36 -3.50
N GLU A 472 -15.48 30.66 -4.55
CA GLU A 472 -15.28 31.13 -5.92
C GLU A 472 -16.12 32.37 -6.29
N ALA A 473 -17.24 32.59 -5.59
CA ALA A 473 -18.07 33.77 -5.81
C ALA A 473 -17.44 35.04 -5.24
N GLU A 474 -16.55 34.92 -4.24
CA GLU A 474 -15.87 36.03 -3.60
C GLU A 474 -14.56 36.40 -4.33
N GLU A 475 -13.80 35.42 -4.81
CA GLU A 475 -12.61 35.68 -5.65
C GLU A 475 -12.96 36.09 -7.09
N GLY A 476 -14.08 35.58 -7.61
CA GLY A 476 -14.55 35.84 -8.97
C GLY A 476 -15.51 37.02 -9.03
N GLY A 477 -14.99 38.26 -9.09
CA GLY A 477 -15.77 39.43 -9.50
C GLY A 477 -16.51 39.23 -10.84
N ARG A 478 -17.19 40.26 -11.39
CA ARG A 478 -18.04 40.16 -12.62
C ARG A 478 -17.44 39.35 -13.79
N ASP A 479 -16.11 39.29 -13.91
CA ASP A 479 -15.40 38.49 -14.92
C ASP A 479 -15.42 36.96 -14.71
N GLY A 480 -15.45 36.47 -13.47
CA GLY A 480 -15.55 35.03 -13.17
C GLY A 480 -16.84 34.42 -13.73
N ARG A 481 -17.97 35.14 -13.58
CA ARG A 481 -19.28 34.73 -14.14
C ARG A 481 -19.27 34.68 -15.67
N ARG A 482 -18.55 35.59 -16.35
CA ARG A 482 -18.42 35.57 -17.82
C ARG A 482 -17.59 34.38 -18.31
N ARG A 483 -16.50 34.02 -17.62
CA ARG A 483 -15.70 32.83 -17.96
C ARG A 483 -16.48 31.53 -17.78
N ARG A 484 -17.22 31.35 -16.69
CA ARG A 484 -18.08 30.16 -16.48
C ARG A 484 -19.15 30.01 -17.58
N ARG A 485 -19.82 31.09 -17.98
CA ARG A 485 -20.79 31.05 -19.10
C ARG A 485 -20.14 30.67 -20.44
N ARG A 486 -18.87 31.00 -20.65
CA ARG A 486 -18.12 30.55 -21.83
C ARG A 486 -17.70 29.08 -21.71
N ALA A 487 -17.19 28.65 -20.57
CA ALA A 487 -16.76 27.27 -20.31
C ALA A 487 -17.93 26.27 -20.41
N ALA A 488 -19.07 26.59 -19.80
CA ALA A 488 -20.28 25.76 -19.88
C ALA A 488 -20.84 25.65 -21.32
N ARG A 489 -20.66 26.68 -22.14
CA ARG A 489 -21.01 26.65 -23.57
C ARG A 489 -20.02 25.87 -24.44
N SER A 490 -18.78 25.71 -23.99
CA SER A 490 -17.74 24.93 -24.69
C SER A 490 -17.59 23.49 -24.17
N GLY A 491 -18.27 23.13 -23.09
CA GLY A 491 -18.18 21.83 -22.41
C GLY A 491 -18.88 20.66 -23.10
N GLY A 492 -19.07 20.71 -24.42
CA GLY A 492 -19.46 19.51 -25.16
C GLY A 492 -18.36 18.44 -25.09
N PRO A 493 -18.67 17.15 -25.38
CA PRO A 493 -17.72 16.03 -25.26
C PRO A 493 -16.37 16.25 -26.00
N ARG A 494 -16.36 17.07 -27.05
CA ARG A 494 -15.13 17.48 -27.76
C ARG A 494 -14.16 18.32 -26.91
N GLY A 495 -14.66 19.04 -25.91
CA GLY A 495 -13.86 19.88 -25.02
C GLY A 495 -13.07 19.08 -23.99
N ALA A 496 -13.61 17.96 -23.50
CA ALA A 496 -12.94 17.09 -22.54
C ALA A 496 -11.72 16.40 -23.18
N ALA A 497 -11.90 15.81 -24.37
CA ALA A 497 -10.80 15.19 -25.12
C ALA A 497 -9.64 16.18 -25.41
N GLY A 498 -9.97 17.44 -25.71
CA GLY A 498 -8.96 18.49 -25.94
C GLY A 498 -8.19 18.92 -24.68
N ARG A 499 -8.79 18.78 -23.49
CA ARG A 499 -8.13 19.05 -22.20
C ARG A 499 -7.20 17.91 -21.81
N VAL A 500 -7.68 16.67 -21.89
CA VAL A 500 -6.86 15.46 -21.67
C VAL A 500 -5.65 15.43 -22.61
N ALA A 501 -5.86 15.71 -23.91
CA ALA A 501 -4.77 15.81 -24.87
C ALA A 501 -3.76 16.91 -24.49
N ARG A 502 -4.21 18.02 -23.92
CA ARG A 502 -3.32 19.10 -23.45
C ARG A 502 -2.57 18.71 -22.19
N ALA A 503 -3.19 18.03 -21.24
CA ALA A 503 -2.52 17.54 -20.03
C ALA A 503 -1.48 16.46 -20.33
N LEU A 504 -1.79 15.52 -21.23
CA LEU A 504 -0.82 14.57 -21.78
C LEU A 504 0.33 15.30 -22.45
N LEU A 505 0.03 16.28 -23.32
CA LEU A 505 1.05 17.08 -24.00
C LEU A 505 1.92 17.87 -23.01
N ASP A 506 1.34 18.45 -21.95
CA ASP A 506 2.09 19.22 -20.96
C ASP A 506 2.97 18.33 -20.07
N THR A 507 2.52 17.09 -19.81
CA THR A 507 3.34 16.05 -19.15
C THR A 507 4.53 15.67 -20.03
N LEU A 508 4.34 15.53 -21.34
CA LEU A 508 5.40 15.22 -22.30
C LEU A 508 6.33 16.42 -22.59
N LYS A 509 5.84 17.67 -22.49
CA LYS A 509 6.64 18.87 -22.77
C LYS A 509 7.73 19.15 -21.73
N LYS A 510 7.54 18.78 -20.47
CA LYS A 510 8.55 19.00 -19.41
C LYS A 510 9.87 18.30 -19.73
N PRO A 511 9.90 16.97 -20.00
CA PRO A 511 11.12 16.30 -20.41
C PRO A 511 11.64 16.82 -21.76
N PHE A 512 10.75 17.10 -22.72
CA PHE A 512 11.17 17.60 -24.04
C PHE A 512 11.83 19.00 -24.02
N LYS A 513 11.36 19.91 -23.16
CA LYS A 513 12.01 21.23 -22.96
C LYS A 513 13.35 21.11 -22.23
N GLY A 514 13.50 20.12 -21.36
CA GLY A 514 14.80 19.77 -20.77
C GLY A 514 15.78 19.32 -21.85
N LEU A 515 15.34 18.44 -22.74
CA LEU A 515 16.12 17.93 -23.87
C LEU A 515 16.56 19.04 -24.85
N MET A 516 15.65 19.96 -25.20
CA MET A 516 15.93 21.03 -26.18
C MET A 516 16.78 22.18 -25.66
N ARG A 517 16.96 22.32 -24.34
CA ARG A 517 17.86 23.34 -23.74
C ARG A 517 19.31 22.86 -23.60
N ARG A 518 19.56 21.56 -23.82
CA ARG A 518 20.88 20.91 -23.72
C ARG A 518 21.54 20.69 -25.09
N ARG A 519 20.89 21.15 -26.17
CA ARG A 519 21.50 21.41 -27.48
C ARG A 519 21.72 22.91 -27.62
#